data_AF-A0A7Y4RRX0-F1
#
_entry.id   AF-A0A7Y4RRX0-F1
#
_cell.length_a   1.000
_cell.length_b   1.000
_cell.length_c   1.000
_cell.angle_alpha   90.00
_cell.angle_beta   90.00
_cell.angle_gamma   90.00
#
_symmetry.space_group_name_H-M   'P 1'
#
loop_
_entity.id
_entity.type
_entity.pdbx_description
1 polymer ?
#
loop_
_entity_poly.entity_id
_entity_poly.type
_entity_poly.pdbx_seq_one_letter_code
_entity_poly.pdbx_strand_id
1 'polypeptide(L)'
;MSDAPAGWNHPVLLTTALAGGGIAELADALERHHEWMAAGGELLERRRRRLAARTKEVVERAMRRWIWEETRAEELIRGRLEEVATGALSPYELANEIVSGLKEGARV
;
A
#
# COMPACT_ATOMS: atom_id res chain seq x y z
N MET A 1 -9.82 -33.51 15.13
CA MET A 1 -8.99 -32.81 14.13
C MET A 1 -9.90 -31.83 13.42
N SER A 2 -9.68 -30.53 13.65
CA SER A 2 -10.60 -29.47 13.21
C SER A 2 -10.49 -29.28 11.71
N ASP A 3 -11.61 -29.48 11.01
CA ASP A 3 -11.75 -29.23 9.58
C ASP A 3 -11.88 -27.70 9.38
N ALA A 4 -10.74 -27.03 9.17
CA ALA A 4 -10.77 -25.67 8.63
C ALA A 4 -11.34 -25.77 7.20
N PRO A 5 -12.24 -24.86 6.75
CA PRO A 5 -12.76 -24.94 5.40
C PRO A 5 -11.58 -24.90 4.42
N ALA A 6 -11.36 -26.00 3.71
CA ALA A 6 -10.24 -26.14 2.80
C ALA A 6 -10.27 -24.96 1.80
N GLY A 7 -9.19 -24.19 1.74
CA GLY A 7 -9.05 -23.08 0.81
C GLY A 7 -9.19 -23.54 -0.65
N TRP A 8 -9.27 -22.57 -1.57
CA TRP A 8 -9.31 -22.87 -3.00
C TRP A 8 -8.11 -23.73 -3.43
N ASN A 9 -8.38 -24.89 -4.03
CA ASN A 9 -7.34 -25.71 -4.63
C ASN A 9 -7.02 -25.14 -6.03
N HIS A 10 -5.80 -24.63 -6.21
CA HIS A 10 -5.37 -23.98 -7.44
C HIS A 10 -5.00 -25.02 -8.52
N PRO A 11 -5.83 -25.24 -9.57
CA PRO A 11 -5.52 -26.23 -10.60
C PRO A 11 -4.39 -25.74 -11.51
N VAL A 12 -3.55 -26.66 -11.98
CA VAL A 12 -2.56 -26.42 -13.03
C VAL A 12 -3.12 -26.93 -14.35
N LEU A 13 -3.33 -26.04 -15.32
CA LEU A 13 -3.95 -26.35 -16.61
C LEU A 13 -2.95 -26.10 -17.75
N LEU A 14 -2.93 -27.02 -18.73
CA LEU A 14 -2.14 -26.85 -19.95
C LEU A 14 -2.92 -25.95 -20.93
N THR A 15 -2.24 -24.94 -21.50
CA THR A 15 -2.84 -24.06 -22.52
C THR A 15 -1.85 -23.79 -23.65
N THR A 16 -2.37 -23.56 -24.86
CA THR A 16 -1.58 -23.16 -26.03
C THR A 16 -2.26 -21.99 -26.72
N ALA A 17 -1.74 -20.77 -26.53
CA ALA A 17 -2.35 -19.54 -27.04
C ALA A 17 -2.50 -19.54 -28.57
N LEU A 18 -1.46 -19.95 -29.32
CA LEU A 18 -1.47 -19.94 -30.78
C LEU A 18 -2.47 -20.93 -31.40
N ALA A 19 -2.76 -22.03 -30.70
CA ALA A 19 -3.66 -23.08 -31.16
C ALA A 19 -5.05 -22.98 -30.51
N GLY A 20 -5.27 -22.01 -29.61
CA GLY A 20 -6.49 -21.89 -28.81
C GLY A 20 -6.75 -23.05 -27.84
N GLY A 21 -5.77 -23.94 -27.62
CA GLY A 21 -5.93 -25.13 -26.78
C GLY A 21 -5.98 -24.79 -25.29
N GLY A 22 -6.87 -25.46 -24.54
CA GLY A 22 -6.98 -25.31 -23.09
C GLY A 22 -7.70 -24.03 -22.63
N ILE A 23 -8.20 -23.20 -23.55
CA ILE A 23 -8.80 -21.91 -23.23
C ILE A 23 -10.19 -22.07 -22.59
N ALA A 24 -10.99 -23.04 -23.05
CA ALA A 24 -12.30 -23.31 -22.45
C ALA A 24 -12.15 -23.81 -21.01
N GLU A 25 -11.23 -24.73 -20.78
CA GLU A 25 -10.93 -25.29 -19.46
C GLU A 25 -10.39 -24.21 -18.50
N LEU A 26 -9.60 -23.27 -19.01
CA LEU A 26 -9.16 -22.10 -18.26
C LEU A 26 -10.34 -21.20 -17.89
N ALA A 27 -11.23 -20.89 -18.84
CA ALA A 27 -12.41 -20.06 -18.58
C ALA A 27 -13.31 -20.69 -17.50
N ASP A 28 -13.59 -21.99 -17.61
CA ASP A 28 -14.38 -22.73 -16.61
C ASP A 28 -13.71 -22.70 -15.23
N ALA A 29 -12.37 -22.81 -15.16
CA ALA A 29 -11.65 -22.73 -13.90
C ALA A 29 -11.71 -21.33 -13.27
N LEU A 30 -11.68 -20.28 -14.09
CA LEU A 30 -11.86 -18.90 -13.62
C LEU A 30 -13.27 -18.68 -13.07
N GLU A 31 -14.30 -19.22 -13.72
CA GLU A 31 -15.68 -19.13 -13.27
C GLU A 31 -15.88 -19.84 -11.93
N ARG A 32 -15.42 -21.09 -11.80
CA ARG A 32 -15.49 -21.81 -10.51
C ARG A 32 -14.76 -21.09 -9.38
N HIS A 33 -13.59 -20.50 -9.66
CA HIS A 33 -12.86 -19.72 -8.66
C HIS A 33 -13.62 -18.43 -8.29
N HIS A 34 -14.24 -17.77 -9.25
CA HIS A 34 -15.07 -16.59 -9.01
C HIS A 34 -16.27 -16.94 -8.11
N GLU A 35 -16.98 -18.02 -8.42
CA GLU A 35 -18.11 -18.51 -7.61
C GLU A 35 -17.66 -18.86 -6.18
N TRP A 36 -16.55 -19.57 -6.03
CA TRP A 36 -15.98 -19.89 -4.73
C TRP A 36 -15.64 -18.62 -3.92
N MET A 37 -14.99 -17.64 -4.54
CA MET A 37 -14.66 -16.37 -3.87
C MET A 37 -15.90 -15.53 -3.56
N ALA A 38 -16.95 -15.60 -4.39
CA ALA A 38 -18.20 -14.89 -4.19
C ALA A 38 -18.98 -15.49 -3.02
N ALA A 39 -19.15 -16.82 -3.00
CA ALA A 39 -19.85 -17.54 -1.94
C ALA A 39 -19.16 -17.37 -0.58
N GLY A 40 -17.83 -17.33 -0.56
CA GLY A 40 -17.03 -17.11 0.65
C GLY A 40 -16.89 -15.65 1.08
N GLY A 41 -17.42 -14.67 0.33
CA GLY A 41 -17.26 -13.24 0.61
C GLY A 41 -15.84 -12.68 0.36
N GLU A 42 -14.91 -13.53 -0.07
CA GLU A 42 -13.50 -13.20 -0.32
C GLU A 42 -13.33 -12.12 -1.41
N LEU A 43 -14.22 -12.06 -2.40
CA LEU A 43 -14.22 -10.99 -3.42
C LEU A 43 -14.35 -9.60 -2.80
N LEU A 44 -15.32 -9.43 -1.90
CA LEU A 44 -15.61 -8.15 -1.26
C LEU A 44 -14.44 -7.77 -0.34
N GLU A 45 -13.96 -8.72 0.45
CA GLU A 45 -12.87 -8.49 1.39
C GLU A 45 -11.56 -8.11 0.66
N ARG A 46 -11.20 -8.82 -0.41
CA ARG A 46 -10.07 -8.45 -1.27
C ARG A 46 -10.25 -7.06 -1.90
N ARG A 47 -11.47 -6.72 -2.31
CA ARG A 47 -11.76 -5.37 -2.85
C ARG A 47 -11.56 -4.30 -1.78
N ARG A 48 -12.02 -4.51 -0.55
CA ARG A 48 -11.82 -3.59 0.58
C ARG A 48 -10.34 -3.41 0.87
N ARG A 49 -9.56 -4.49 0.95
CA ARG A 49 -8.10 -4.43 1.17
C ARG A 49 -7.38 -3.64 0.07
N ARG A 50 -7.71 -3.89 -1.20
CA ARG A 50 -7.13 -3.13 -2.33
C ARG A 50 -7.49 -1.64 -2.28
N LEU A 51 -8.73 -1.31 -1.95
CA LEU A 51 -9.16 0.09 -1.81
C LEU A 51 -8.47 0.77 -0.64
N ALA A 52 -8.33 0.10 0.51
CA ALA A 52 -7.60 0.62 1.66
C ALA A 52 -6.13 0.88 1.33
N ALA A 53 -5.44 -0.08 0.69
CA ALA A 53 -4.06 0.08 0.25
C ALA A 53 -3.90 1.26 -0.72
N ARG A 54 -4.73 1.32 -1.75
CA ARG A 54 -4.69 2.42 -2.74
C ARG A 54 -4.99 3.78 -2.09
N THR A 55 -5.91 3.84 -1.15
CA THR A 55 -6.24 5.08 -0.43
C THR A 55 -5.04 5.53 0.41
N LYS A 56 -4.42 4.60 1.15
CA LYS A 56 -3.20 4.88 1.93
C LYS A 56 -2.08 5.42 1.04
N GLU A 57 -1.81 4.80 -0.10
CA GLU A 57 -0.81 5.29 -1.07
C GLU A 57 -1.11 6.70 -1.58
N VAL A 58 -2.39 7.01 -1.84
CA VAL A 58 -2.80 8.37 -2.25
C VAL A 58 -2.54 9.37 -1.13
N VAL A 59 -2.91 9.05 0.11
CA VAL A 59 -2.65 9.90 1.28
C VAL A 59 -1.16 10.11 1.48
N GLU A 60 -0.34 9.06 1.45
CA GLU A 60 1.12 9.16 1.65
C GLU A 60 1.78 10.04 0.59
N ARG A 61 1.38 9.89 -0.69
CA ARG A 61 1.89 10.75 -1.77
C ARG A 61 1.45 12.20 -1.61
N ALA A 62 0.21 12.43 -1.21
CA ALA A 62 -0.31 13.79 -0.98
C ALA A 62 0.42 14.46 0.19
N MET A 63 0.56 13.75 1.32
CA MET A 63 1.30 14.23 2.49
C MET A 63 2.75 14.55 2.17
N ARG A 64 3.45 13.68 1.43
CA ARG A 64 4.84 13.92 1.02
C ARG A 64 4.97 15.21 0.20
N ARG A 65 4.11 15.41 -0.80
CA ARG A 65 4.14 16.64 -1.59
C ARG A 65 3.86 17.85 -0.72
N TRP A 66 2.80 17.80 0.08
CA TRP A 66 2.45 18.91 0.97
C TRP A 66 3.60 19.30 1.89
N ILE A 67 4.25 18.34 2.58
CA ILE A 67 5.39 18.61 3.49
C ILE A 67 6.53 19.36 2.78
N TRP A 68 6.91 18.92 1.58
CA TRP A 68 8.11 19.45 0.92
C TRP A 68 7.83 20.64 -0.01
N GLU A 69 6.61 20.78 -0.52
CA GLU A 69 6.25 21.83 -1.50
C GLU A 69 5.45 22.98 -0.88
N GLU A 70 4.70 22.74 0.20
CA GLU A 70 3.79 23.74 0.78
C GLU A 70 4.16 24.19 2.21
N THR A 71 5.07 23.49 2.88
CA THR A 71 5.59 23.87 4.21
C THR A 71 7.05 24.31 4.13
N ARG A 72 7.58 24.86 5.22
CA ARG A 72 8.98 25.30 5.33
C ARG A 72 9.89 24.21 5.89
N ALA A 73 9.44 22.94 5.90
CA ALA A 73 10.20 21.83 6.46
C ALA A 73 11.61 21.71 5.85
N GLU A 74 11.74 21.92 4.54
CA GLU A 74 13.06 21.91 3.88
C GLU A 74 13.95 23.08 4.33
N GLU A 75 13.38 24.26 4.55
CA GLU A 75 14.09 25.45 5.04
C GLU A 75 14.59 25.24 6.47
N LEU A 76 13.77 24.63 7.33
CA LEU A 76 14.16 24.26 8.70
C LEU A 76 15.31 23.26 8.72
N ILE A 77 15.25 22.23 7.88
CA ILE A 77 16.35 21.26 7.75
C ILE A 77 17.63 21.97 7.33
N ARG A 78 17.55 22.80 6.29
CA ARG A 78 18.70 23.52 5.77
C ARG A 78 19.29 24.49 6.80
N GLY A 79 18.44 25.19 7.55
CA GLY A 79 18.85 26.15 8.57
C GLY A 79 19.54 25.52 9.77
N ARG A 80 19.31 24.22 10.04
CA ARG A 80 19.85 23.52 11.22
C ARG A 80 20.85 22.41 10.88
N LEU A 81 21.28 22.33 9.62
CA LEU A 81 22.16 21.25 9.16
C LEU A 81 23.53 21.26 9.87
N GLU A 82 24.04 22.43 10.26
CA GLU A 82 25.30 22.56 11.02
C GLU A 82 25.19 21.99 12.45
N GLU A 83 24.07 22.23 13.14
CA GLU A 83 23.80 21.63 14.45
C GLU A 83 23.75 20.10 14.35
N VAL A 84 23.19 19.59 13.25
CA VAL A 84 23.13 18.15 12.97
C VAL A 84 24.52 17.58 12.64
N ALA A 85 25.30 18.28 11.81
CA ALA A 85 26.64 17.85 11.41
C ALA A 85 27.62 17.81 12.60
N THR A 86 27.46 18.72 13.56
CA THR A 86 28.29 18.79 14.78
C THR A 86 27.81 17.86 15.89
N GLY A 87 26.63 17.24 15.73
CA GLY A 87 26.01 16.37 16.73
C GLY A 87 25.37 17.11 17.90
N ALA A 88 25.22 18.44 17.81
CA ALA A 88 24.47 19.24 18.77
C ALA A 88 22.96 18.96 18.71
N LEU A 89 22.48 18.47 17.56
CA LEU A 89 21.12 18.00 17.34
C LEU A 89 21.15 16.70 16.54
N SER A 90 20.40 15.68 16.95
CA SER A 90 20.28 14.47 16.14
C SER A 90 19.28 14.65 14.99
N PRO A 91 19.43 13.91 13.87
CA PRO A 91 18.43 13.90 12.80
C PRO A 91 17.02 13.50 13.30
N TYR A 92 16.93 12.65 14.32
CA TYR A 92 15.66 12.21 14.90
C TYR A 92 14.97 13.32 15.72
N GLU A 93 15.74 14.10 16.48
CA GLU A 93 15.22 15.26 17.21
C GLU A 93 14.68 16.32 16.24
N LEU A 94 15.47 16.68 15.23
CA LEU A 94 15.04 17.63 14.20
C LEU A 94 13.77 17.16 13.46
N ALA A 95 13.71 15.88 13.09
CA ALA A 95 12.53 15.31 12.44
C ALA A 95 11.29 15.35 13.36
N ASN A 96 11.45 15.06 14.65
CA ASN A 96 10.36 15.12 15.62
C ASN A 96 9.85 16.55 15.83
N GLU A 97 10.75 17.54 15.87
CA GLU A 97 10.36 18.95 15.95
C GLU A 97 9.55 19.38 14.73
N ILE A 98 10.03 19.07 13.52
CA ILE A 98 9.32 19.38 12.26
C ILE A 98 7.93 18.73 12.27
N VAL A 99 7.85 17.43 12.57
CA VAL A 99 6.57 16.71 12.61
C VAL A 99 5.64 17.26 13.68
N SER A 100 6.16 17.69 14.83
CA SER A 100 5.34 18.28 15.90
C SER A 100 4.77 19.63 15.50
N GLY A 101 5.58 20.51 14.91
CA GLY A 101 5.10 21.80 14.40
C GLY A 101 4.02 21.64 13.32
N LEU A 102 4.17 20.65 12.43
CA LEU A 102 3.15 20.36 11.40
C LEU A 102 1.82 19.89 12.02
N LYS A 103 1.85 19.12 13.11
CA LYS A 103 0.64 18.67 13.83
C LYS A 103 -0.08 19.82 14.53
N GLU A 104 0.66 20.84 14.96
CA GLU A 104 0.13 22.03 15.64
C GLU A 104 -0.44 23.07 14.65
N GLY A 105 -0.39 22.79 13.35
CA GLY A 105 -0.89 23.69 12.30
C GLY A 105 0.05 24.84 11.99
N ALA A 106 1.26 24.85 12.54
CA ALA A 106 2.29 25.76 12.11
C ALA A 106 2.69 25.38 10.67
N ARG A 107 2.77 26.38 9.78
CA ARG A 107 3.51 26.24 8.52
C ARG A 107 5.02 26.31 8.86
N VAL A 108 5.49 25.33 9.61
CA VAL A 108 6.91 25.03 9.82
C VAL A 108 7.54 24.51 8.56
#